data_AF-A0A0F9YJK8-F1
#
_entry.id   AF-A0A0F9YJK8-F1
#
_cell.length_a   1.000
_cell.length_b   1.000
_cell.length_c   1.000
_cell.angle_alpha   90.00
_cell.angle_beta   90.00
_cell.angle_gamma   90.00
#
_symmetry.space_group_name_H-M   'P 1'
#
loop_
_entity.id
_entity.type
_entity.pdbx_description
1 polymer ?
#
loop_
_entity_poly.entity_id
_entity_poly.type
_entity_poly.pdbx_seq_one_letter_code
_entity_poly.pdbx_strand_id
1 'polypeptide(L)'
;MYSDKTNSELIEILDQHSLLTFEAQLNLRDELEERAVVVDLSGLETTIANKLVQIKNLEYLKDFGFQANKNVDGLTVTRTQKAMLTDILAVIVGLFVFLLGVYGCVNLALTFINGDELDVFTLAYKFAMAALVFIGISFFSGLKRLFDFSGFELSKLNGLITLKKRFDVKLEEIKINAADIHLDQGEEVLSLKLGHDTIFTSNAGNVIQTLTLQELAKELKA
;
A
#
# COMPACT_ATOMS: atom_id res chain seq x y z
N MET A 1 -6.36 -0.47 -24.61
CA MET A 1 -7.21 0.44 -23.80
C MET A 1 -7.75 1.59 -24.65
N TYR A 2 -7.01 2.09 -25.65
CA TYR A 2 -7.42 3.24 -26.46
C TYR A 2 -7.65 2.92 -27.95
N SER A 3 -7.67 1.63 -28.29
CA SER A 3 -7.79 1.12 -29.66
C SER A 3 -9.08 1.56 -30.35
N ASP A 4 -10.15 1.80 -29.61
CA ASP A 4 -11.47 2.24 -30.09
C ASP A 4 -11.61 3.78 -30.22
N LYS A 5 -10.62 4.55 -29.75
CA LYS A 5 -10.65 6.02 -29.78
C LYS A 5 -10.17 6.58 -31.12
N THR A 6 -10.76 7.69 -31.52
CA THR A 6 -10.32 8.49 -32.67
C THR A 6 -9.09 9.31 -32.30
N ASN A 7 -8.31 9.73 -33.30
CA ASN A 7 -7.12 10.56 -33.06
C ASN A 7 -7.45 11.87 -32.32
N SER A 8 -8.59 12.50 -32.62
CA SER A 8 -9.03 13.71 -31.92
C SER A 8 -9.31 13.46 -30.43
N GLU A 9 -9.95 12.33 -30.10
CA GLU A 9 -10.18 11.94 -28.69
C GLU A 9 -8.86 11.63 -27.97
N LEU A 10 -7.88 11.00 -28.65
CA LEU A 10 -6.56 10.76 -28.07
C LEU A 10 -5.83 12.06 -27.72
N ILE A 11 -6.00 13.10 -28.54
CA ILE A 11 -5.42 14.43 -28.30
C ILE A 11 -6.09 15.10 -27.10
N GLU A 12 -7.42 15.04 -27.00
CA GLU A 12 -8.14 15.54 -25.81
C GLU A 12 -7.71 14.81 -24.52
N ILE A 13 -7.50 13.49 -24.60
CA ILE A 13 -7.00 12.69 -23.48
C ILE A 13 -5.55 13.08 -23.14
N LEU A 14 -4.72 13.35 -24.15
CA LEU A 14 -3.34 13.82 -23.98
C LEU A 14 -3.28 15.15 -23.23
N ASP A 15 -4.17 16.10 -23.52
CA ASP A 15 -4.24 17.38 -22.80
C ASP A 15 -4.53 17.19 -21.31
N GLN A 16 -5.16 16.07 -20.94
CA GLN A 16 -5.52 15.71 -19.57
C GLN A 16 -4.65 14.59 -18.98
N HIS A 17 -3.50 14.28 -19.60
CA HIS A 17 -2.67 13.13 -19.23
C HIS A 17 -2.28 13.07 -17.75
N SER A 18 -2.18 14.23 -17.08
CA SER A 18 -1.84 14.32 -15.64
C SER A 18 -2.88 13.66 -14.72
N LEU A 19 -4.12 13.50 -15.18
CA LEU A 19 -5.21 12.85 -14.44
C LEU A 19 -5.26 11.33 -14.66
N LEU A 20 -4.53 10.82 -15.63
CA LEU A 20 -4.51 9.40 -15.97
C LEU A 20 -3.68 8.58 -14.98
N THR A 21 -4.03 7.30 -14.83
CA THR A 21 -3.17 6.35 -14.13
C THR A 21 -1.86 6.17 -14.90
N PHE A 22 -0.80 5.70 -14.22
CA PHE A 22 0.48 5.51 -14.89
C PHE A 22 0.41 4.49 -16.04
N GLU A 23 -0.37 3.43 -15.87
CA GLU A 23 -0.63 2.45 -16.94
C GLU A 23 -1.35 3.10 -18.13
N ALA A 24 -2.36 3.93 -17.86
CA ALA A 24 -3.06 4.68 -18.89
C ALA A 24 -2.12 5.66 -19.62
N GLN A 25 -1.19 6.32 -18.91
CA GLN A 25 -0.17 7.18 -19.52
C GLN A 25 0.75 6.39 -20.46
N LEU A 26 1.22 5.20 -20.05
CA LEU A 26 2.04 4.32 -20.90
C LEU A 26 1.26 3.87 -22.13
N ASN A 27 0.04 3.35 -21.93
CA ASN A 27 -0.82 2.91 -23.02
C ASN A 27 -1.17 4.03 -24.00
N LEU A 28 -1.37 5.27 -23.52
CA LEU A 28 -1.65 6.42 -24.36
C LEU A 28 -0.43 6.78 -25.22
N ARG A 29 0.77 6.79 -24.63
CA ARG A 29 2.02 7.02 -25.38
C ARG A 29 2.17 5.96 -26.47
N ASP A 30 2.05 4.68 -26.10
CA ASP A 30 2.24 3.57 -27.03
C ASP A 30 1.23 3.63 -28.19
N GLU A 31 -0.03 3.98 -27.92
CA GLU A 31 -1.07 4.14 -28.95
C GLU A 31 -0.81 5.36 -29.88
N LEU A 32 -0.34 6.49 -29.33
CA LEU A 32 0.00 7.68 -30.13
C LEU A 32 1.22 7.44 -31.02
N GLU A 33 2.21 6.70 -30.52
CA GLU A 33 3.38 6.27 -31.29
C GLU A 33 3.02 5.25 -32.38
N GLU A 34 2.22 4.22 -32.04
CA GLU A 34 1.79 3.17 -32.98
C GLU A 34 1.02 3.76 -34.17
N ARG A 35 0.16 4.75 -33.89
CA ARG A 35 -0.63 5.44 -34.92
C ARG A 35 0.10 6.59 -35.60
N ALA A 36 1.34 6.88 -35.22
CA ALA A 36 2.14 8.00 -35.70
C ALA A 36 1.39 9.34 -35.66
N VAL A 37 0.64 9.60 -34.59
CA VAL A 37 -0.11 10.85 -34.43
C VAL A 37 0.87 11.99 -34.17
N VAL A 38 0.89 13.00 -35.04
CA VAL A 38 1.84 14.12 -34.94
C VAL A 38 1.34 15.14 -33.92
N VAL A 39 1.75 14.97 -32.66
CA VAL A 39 1.47 15.88 -31.54
C VAL A 39 2.69 16.03 -30.61
N ASP A 40 2.68 17.08 -29.79
CA ASP A 40 3.71 17.28 -28.77
C ASP A 40 3.49 16.34 -27.58
N LEU A 41 4.37 15.36 -27.41
CA LEU A 41 4.34 14.38 -26.31
C LEU A 41 5.19 14.79 -25.11
N SER A 42 5.90 15.92 -25.18
CA SER A 42 6.93 16.29 -24.19
C SER A 42 6.42 16.31 -22.74
N GLY A 43 5.19 16.80 -22.52
CA GLY A 43 4.56 16.81 -21.20
C GLY A 43 4.27 15.40 -20.66
N LEU A 44 3.72 14.52 -21.50
CA LEU A 44 3.44 13.13 -21.16
C LEU A 44 4.73 12.37 -20.87
N GLU A 45 5.73 12.48 -21.75
CA GLU A 45 7.03 11.84 -21.59
C GLU A 45 7.75 12.30 -20.33
N THR A 46 7.73 13.60 -20.05
CA THR A 46 8.32 14.16 -18.82
C THR A 46 7.65 13.56 -17.58
N THR A 47 6.32 13.44 -17.58
CA THR A 47 5.56 12.85 -16.47
C THR A 47 5.92 11.37 -16.28
N ILE A 48 5.98 10.60 -17.37
CA ILE A 48 6.37 9.18 -17.35
C ILE A 48 7.80 9.03 -16.85
N ALA A 49 8.74 9.80 -17.40
CA ALA A 49 10.16 9.76 -17.02
C ALA A 49 10.35 10.07 -15.54
N ASN A 50 9.66 11.11 -15.02
CA ASN A 50 9.71 11.46 -13.61
C ASN A 50 9.22 10.31 -12.72
N LYS A 51 8.10 9.66 -13.07
CA LYS A 51 7.60 8.48 -12.32
C LYS A 51 8.58 7.31 -12.37
N LEU A 52 9.19 7.04 -13.53
CA LEU A 52 10.20 5.99 -13.67
C LEU A 52 11.45 6.26 -12.82
N VAL A 53 11.90 7.52 -12.74
CA VAL A 53 13.00 7.92 -11.85
C VAL A 53 12.63 7.69 -10.39
N GLN A 54 11.43 8.08 -9.98
CA GLN A 54 10.94 7.86 -8.60
C GLN A 54 10.83 6.37 -8.27
N ILE A 55 10.38 5.53 -9.22
CA ILE A 55 10.37 4.07 -9.07
C ILE A 55 11.79 3.54 -8.91
N LYS A 56 12.73 3.97 -9.77
CA LYS A 56 14.15 3.60 -9.67
C LYS A 56 14.78 3.99 -8.34
N ASN A 57 14.39 5.13 -7.79
CA ASN A 57 14.81 5.60 -6.49
C ASN A 57 14.06 4.95 -5.32
N LEU A 58 13.12 4.04 -5.59
CA LEU A 58 12.29 3.35 -4.61
C LEU A 58 11.42 4.29 -3.75
N GLU A 59 11.10 5.47 -4.26
CA GLU A 59 10.33 6.50 -3.53
C GLU A 59 8.89 6.06 -3.24
N TYR A 60 8.34 5.19 -4.07
CA TYR A 60 6.99 4.62 -3.90
C TYR A 60 6.93 3.51 -2.84
N LEU A 61 8.05 3.14 -2.20
CA LEU A 61 8.00 2.31 -0.99
C LEU A 61 7.15 2.94 0.12
N LYS A 62 6.98 4.27 0.08
CA LYS A 62 6.12 5.03 1.00
C LYS A 62 4.66 4.60 0.96
N ASP A 63 4.19 4.08 -0.18
CA ASP A 63 2.82 3.61 -0.36
C ASP A 63 2.58 2.29 0.42
N PHE A 64 3.66 1.55 0.70
CA PHE A 64 3.67 0.39 1.58
C PHE A 64 4.00 0.76 3.04
N GLY A 65 4.30 2.04 3.30
CA GLY A 65 4.71 2.55 4.60
C GLY A 65 6.22 2.51 4.88
N PHE A 66 7.06 2.29 3.87
CA PHE A 66 8.51 2.18 3.99
C PHE A 66 9.26 3.27 3.21
N GLN A 67 10.55 3.42 3.46
CA GLN A 67 11.42 4.32 2.73
C GLN A 67 12.74 3.62 2.47
N ALA A 68 13.32 3.87 1.29
CA ALA A 68 14.67 3.45 0.96
C ALA A 68 15.64 4.62 1.19
N ASN A 69 16.81 4.30 1.73
CA ASN A 69 17.97 5.18 1.72
C ASN A 69 19.07 4.48 0.92
N LYS A 70 19.45 5.09 -0.22
CA LYS A 70 20.50 4.59 -1.09
C LYS A 70 21.76 5.40 -0.86
N ASN A 71 22.82 4.71 -0.48
CA ASN A 71 24.13 5.29 -0.23
C ASN A 71 25.16 4.60 -1.15
N VAL A 72 26.39 5.13 -1.19
CA VAL A 72 27.49 4.50 -1.96
C VAL A 72 27.75 3.07 -1.49
N ASP A 73 27.56 2.80 -0.19
CA ASP A 73 27.84 1.51 0.43
C ASP A 73 26.67 0.51 0.36
N GLY A 74 25.50 0.94 -0.14
CA GLY A 74 24.35 0.06 -0.35
C GLY A 74 22.97 0.67 -0.13
N LEU A 75 22.00 -0.19 0.17
CA LEU A 75 20.58 0.14 0.30
C LEU A 75 20.09 -0.22 1.70
N THR A 76 19.32 0.66 2.33
CA THR A 76 18.60 0.36 3.58
C THR A 76 17.14 0.76 3.45
N VAL A 77 16.24 -0.18 3.75
CA VAL A 77 14.79 0.03 3.74
C VAL A 77 14.28 -0.05 5.17
N THR A 78 13.65 1.03 5.63
CA THR A 78 13.09 1.13 6.97
C THR A 78 11.63 1.57 6.92
N ARG A 79 10.90 1.32 8.00
CA ARG A 79 9.54 1.82 8.14
C ARG A 79 9.53 3.36 8.28
N THR A 80 8.56 4.01 7.65
CA THR A 80 8.38 5.47 7.76
C THR A 80 7.71 5.86 9.08
N GLN A 81 8.06 7.05 9.59
CA GLN A 81 7.37 7.64 10.73
C GLN A 81 5.89 7.92 10.42
N LYS A 82 5.57 8.31 9.17
CA LYS A 82 4.19 8.53 8.73
C LYS A 82 3.34 7.27 8.88
N ALA A 83 3.83 6.12 8.42
CA ALA A 83 3.10 4.85 8.55
C ALA A 83 2.95 4.40 10.01
N MET A 84 3.94 4.69 10.87
CA MET A 84 3.82 4.44 12.30
C MET A 84 2.73 5.33 12.93
N LEU A 85 2.71 6.63 12.60
CA LEU A 85 1.69 7.56 13.11
C LEU A 85 0.29 7.17 12.63
N THR A 86 0.14 6.78 11.36
CA THR A 86 -1.14 6.30 10.82
C THR A 86 -1.67 5.09 11.58
N ASP A 87 -0.81 4.12 11.92
CA ASP A 87 -1.24 2.97 12.72
C ASP A 87 -1.63 3.36 14.15
N ILE A 88 -0.88 4.27 14.80
CA ILE A 88 -1.23 4.78 16.14
C ILE A 88 -2.59 5.47 16.11
N LEU A 89 -2.82 6.35 15.13
CA LEU A 89 -4.09 7.04 14.96
C LEU A 89 -5.24 6.05 14.70
N ALA A 90 -5.01 5.04 13.85
CA ALA A 90 -5.99 3.99 13.59
C ALA A 90 -6.40 3.28 14.89
N VAL A 91 -5.44 2.96 15.76
CA VAL A 91 -5.70 2.32 17.06
C VAL A 91 -6.50 3.24 17.99
N ILE A 92 -6.14 4.52 18.07
CA ILE A 92 -6.85 5.51 18.90
C ILE A 92 -8.30 5.69 18.40
N VAL A 93 -8.49 5.89 17.11
CA VAL A 93 -9.83 6.02 16.50
C VAL A 93 -10.62 4.74 16.70
N GLY A 94 -9.99 3.58 16.50
CA GLY A 94 -10.55 2.27 16.77
C GLY A 94 -11.07 2.12 18.20
N LEU A 95 -10.29 2.58 19.18
CA LEU A 95 -10.68 2.60 20.58
C LEU A 95 -11.91 3.47 20.83
N PHE A 96 -11.96 4.69 20.27
CA PHE A 96 -13.14 5.55 20.41
C PHE A 96 -14.39 4.91 19.78
N VAL A 97 -14.27 4.38 18.57
CA VAL A 97 -15.37 3.70 17.87
C VAL A 97 -15.82 2.46 18.65
N PHE A 98 -14.88 1.69 19.20
CA PHE A 98 -15.18 0.53 20.05
C PHE A 98 -15.95 0.93 21.30
N LEU A 99 -15.53 1.98 22.02
CA LEU A 99 -16.23 2.45 23.22
C LEU A 99 -17.65 2.96 22.91
N LEU A 100 -17.83 3.67 21.79
CA LEU A 100 -19.16 4.06 21.30
C LEU A 100 -20.02 2.83 20.99
N GLY A 101 -19.41 1.78 20.43
CA GLY A 101 -20.07 0.50 20.21
C GLY A 101 -20.50 -0.19 21.49
N VAL A 102 -19.62 -0.25 22.50
CA VAL A 102 -19.93 -0.81 23.82
C VAL A 102 -21.08 -0.06 24.47
N TYR A 103 -21.08 1.28 24.39
CA TYR A 103 -22.21 2.09 24.83
C TYR A 103 -23.50 1.72 24.08
N GLY A 104 -23.44 1.54 22.75
CA GLY A 104 -24.55 1.06 21.93
C GLY A 104 -25.10 -0.30 22.40
N CYS A 105 -24.24 -1.27 22.70
CA CYS A 105 -24.63 -2.57 23.23
C CYS A 105 -25.33 -2.45 24.58
N VAL A 106 -24.79 -1.66 25.51
CA VAL A 106 -25.38 -1.44 26.84
C VAL A 106 -26.75 -0.77 26.70
N ASN A 107 -26.86 0.27 25.88
CA ASN A 107 -28.11 0.98 25.65
C ASN A 107 -29.18 0.05 25.04
N LEU A 108 -28.79 -0.76 24.05
CA LEU A 108 -29.68 -1.75 23.45
C LEU A 108 -30.19 -2.76 24.50
N ALA A 109 -29.31 -3.30 25.35
CA ALA A 109 -29.70 -4.23 26.41
C ALA A 109 -30.65 -3.59 27.43
N LEU A 110 -30.35 -2.36 27.88
CA LEU A 110 -31.19 -1.62 28.84
C LEU A 110 -32.59 -1.35 28.27
N THR A 111 -32.71 -1.15 26.97
CA THR A 111 -34.00 -0.93 26.30
C THR A 111 -34.94 -2.12 26.49
N PHE A 112 -34.41 -3.34 26.35
CA PHE A 112 -35.19 -4.57 26.56
C PHE A 112 -35.46 -4.85 28.04
N ILE A 113 -34.56 -4.45 28.93
CA ILE A 113 -34.74 -4.62 30.39
C ILE A 113 -35.81 -3.67 30.93
N ASN A 114 -35.79 -2.41 30.48
CA ASN A 114 -36.69 -1.37 30.97
C ASN A 114 -38.07 -1.39 30.29
N GLY A 115 -38.20 -2.15 29.19
CA GLY A 115 -39.46 -2.22 28.44
C GLY A 115 -39.80 -0.92 27.72
N ASP A 116 -38.79 -0.17 27.28
CA ASP A 116 -38.98 1.08 26.54
C ASP A 116 -39.78 0.81 25.24
N GLU A 117 -40.71 1.71 24.90
CA GLU A 117 -41.37 1.66 23.59
C GLU A 117 -40.34 1.83 22.47
N LEU A 118 -40.31 0.87 21.56
CA LEU A 118 -39.35 0.81 20.45
C LEU A 118 -40.08 0.96 19.13
N ASP A 119 -39.84 2.07 18.45
CA ASP A 119 -40.08 2.15 17.01
C ASP A 119 -38.91 1.52 16.21
N VAL A 120 -39.18 1.21 14.94
CA VAL A 120 -38.23 0.54 14.04
C VAL A 120 -36.95 1.36 13.81
N PHE A 121 -37.04 2.69 13.77
CA PHE A 121 -35.88 3.57 13.54
C PHE A 121 -34.99 3.66 14.78
N THR A 122 -35.58 3.77 15.96
CA THR A 122 -34.86 3.76 17.24
C THR A 122 -34.11 2.44 17.41
N LEU A 123 -34.75 1.31 17.07
CA LEU A 123 -34.11 -0.01 17.11
C LEU A 123 -32.96 -0.12 16.09
N ALA A 124 -33.17 0.32 14.85
CA ALA A 124 -32.14 0.32 13.81
C ALA A 124 -30.92 1.15 14.20
N TYR A 125 -31.12 2.34 14.76
CA TYR A 125 -30.05 3.19 15.28
C TYR A 125 -29.25 2.50 16.39
N LYS A 126 -29.94 1.86 17.36
CA LYS A 126 -29.27 1.15 18.47
C LYS A 126 -28.45 -0.04 17.96
N PHE A 127 -28.95 -0.78 16.97
CA PHE A 127 -28.18 -1.84 16.30
C PHE A 127 -26.97 -1.30 15.54
N ALA A 128 -27.13 -0.19 14.80
CA ALA A 128 -26.02 0.44 14.08
C ALA A 128 -24.93 0.91 15.04
N MET A 129 -25.31 1.52 16.18
CA MET A 129 -24.39 1.88 17.24
C MET A 129 -23.68 0.66 17.83
N ALA A 130 -24.41 -0.41 18.17
CA ALA A 130 -23.82 -1.64 18.68
C ALA A 130 -22.84 -2.30 17.68
N ALA A 131 -23.13 -2.25 16.39
CA ALA A 131 -22.27 -2.79 15.33
C ALA A 131 -20.90 -2.08 15.26
N LEU A 132 -20.78 -0.85 15.79
CA LEU A 132 -19.50 -0.15 15.89
C LEU A 132 -18.46 -0.92 16.72
N VAL A 133 -18.87 -1.85 17.60
CA VAL A 133 -17.92 -2.73 18.31
C VAL A 133 -17.04 -3.49 17.33
N PHE A 134 -17.65 -4.12 16.32
CA PHE A 134 -16.91 -4.92 15.32
C PHE A 134 -16.05 -4.03 14.44
N ILE A 135 -16.56 -2.86 14.07
CA ILE A 135 -15.79 -1.88 13.30
C ILE A 135 -14.58 -1.43 14.11
N GLY A 136 -14.76 -1.00 15.36
CA GLY A 136 -13.67 -0.58 16.26
C GLY A 136 -12.61 -1.66 16.45
N ILE A 137 -13.01 -2.92 16.62
CA ILE A 137 -12.07 -4.06 16.73
C ILE A 137 -11.20 -4.20 15.47
N SER A 138 -11.76 -3.99 14.27
CA SER A 138 -10.99 -4.13 13.02
C SER A 138 -9.80 -3.17 12.93
N PHE A 139 -9.91 -1.99 13.56
CA PHE A 139 -8.84 -0.99 13.61
C PHE A 139 -7.66 -1.42 14.52
N PHE A 140 -7.87 -2.34 15.47
CA PHE A 140 -6.78 -2.88 16.29
C PHE A 140 -5.77 -3.72 15.50
N SER A 141 -6.05 -4.05 14.23
CA SER A 141 -5.03 -4.55 13.30
C SER A 141 -3.81 -3.61 13.18
N GLY A 142 -3.98 -2.31 13.45
CA GLY A 142 -2.88 -1.34 13.54
C GLY A 142 -1.88 -1.64 14.66
N LEU A 143 -2.32 -2.19 15.81
CA LEU A 143 -1.41 -2.63 16.88
C LEU A 143 -0.49 -3.73 16.36
N LYS A 144 -1.05 -4.75 15.70
CA LYS A 144 -0.28 -5.84 15.11
C LYS A 144 0.79 -5.30 14.16
N ARG A 145 0.41 -4.41 13.24
CA ARG A 145 1.38 -3.79 12.31
C ARG A 145 2.45 -2.96 13.03
N LEU A 146 2.12 -2.24 14.10
CA LEU A 146 3.11 -1.50 14.90
C LEU A 146 4.13 -2.45 15.52
N PHE A 147 3.68 -3.57 16.07
CA PHE A 147 4.57 -4.58 16.64
C PHE A 147 5.42 -5.26 15.56
N ASP A 148 4.78 -5.83 14.53
CA ASP A 148 5.44 -6.62 13.48
C ASP A 148 6.60 -5.87 12.81
N PHE A 149 6.42 -4.56 12.59
CA PHE A 149 7.40 -3.72 11.90
C PHE A 149 8.22 -2.82 12.84
N SER A 150 8.07 -2.95 14.16
CA SER A 150 8.90 -2.24 15.12
C SER A 150 10.34 -2.73 15.05
N GLY A 151 11.25 -1.83 14.64
CA GLY A 151 12.66 -2.17 14.40
C GLY A 151 12.92 -2.89 13.09
N PHE A 152 11.94 -2.88 12.17
CA PHE A 152 12.09 -3.45 10.83
C PHE A 152 13.19 -2.72 10.06
N GLU A 153 14.10 -3.49 9.48
CA GLU A 153 15.14 -3.01 8.59
C GLU A 153 15.48 -4.10 7.57
N LEU A 154 15.49 -3.74 6.29
CA LEU A 154 16.02 -4.58 5.23
C LEU A 154 17.21 -3.85 4.63
N SER A 155 18.40 -4.41 4.76
CA SER A 155 19.62 -3.76 4.30
C SER A 155 20.39 -4.64 3.33
N LYS A 156 21.09 -4.00 2.40
CA LYS A 156 22.13 -4.59 1.59
C LYS A 156 23.34 -3.70 1.71
N LEU A 157 24.37 -4.16 2.40
CA LEU A 157 25.61 -3.41 2.62
C LEU A 157 26.79 -4.28 2.20
N ASN A 158 27.66 -3.78 1.33
CA ASN A 158 28.83 -4.52 0.82
C ASN A 158 28.46 -5.91 0.27
N GLY A 159 27.32 -6.03 -0.41
CA GLY A 159 26.80 -7.29 -0.98
C GLY A 159 26.18 -8.26 0.03
N LEU A 160 26.20 -7.94 1.33
CA LEU A 160 25.52 -8.72 2.36
C LEU A 160 24.09 -8.20 2.55
N ILE A 161 23.11 -9.08 2.39
CA ILE A 161 21.70 -8.76 2.60
C ILE A 161 21.31 -9.20 4.01
N THR A 162 20.75 -8.28 4.79
CA THR A 162 20.22 -8.57 6.13
C THR A 162 18.77 -8.16 6.24
N LEU A 163 17.98 -9.00 6.88
CA LEU A 163 16.60 -8.70 7.27
C LEU A 163 16.51 -8.70 8.78
N LYS A 164 16.15 -7.56 9.34
CA LYS A 164 15.80 -7.38 10.75
C LYS A 164 14.29 -7.24 10.86
N LYS A 165 13.63 -8.20 11.49
CA LYS A 165 12.17 -8.26 11.62
C LYS A 165 11.79 -8.96 12.91
N ARG A 166 10.59 -8.68 13.42
CA ARG A 166 10.04 -9.47 14.52
C ARG A 166 9.45 -10.77 14.02
N PHE A 167 9.91 -11.86 14.60
CA PHE A 167 9.27 -13.18 14.52
C PHE A 167 8.60 -13.43 15.87
N ASP A 168 7.28 -13.55 15.85
CA ASP A 168 6.41 -13.46 17.02
C ASP A 168 6.61 -12.16 17.79
N VAL A 169 7.45 -12.18 18.82
CA VAL A 169 7.74 -11.02 19.69
C VAL A 169 9.20 -10.59 19.60
N LYS A 170 10.09 -11.48 19.19
CA LYS A 170 11.54 -11.27 19.24
C LYS A 170 12.02 -10.63 17.95
N LEU A 171 12.78 -9.54 18.08
CA LEU A 171 13.45 -8.91 16.96
C LEU A 171 14.69 -9.74 16.61
N GLU A 172 14.71 -10.30 15.42
CA GLU A 172 15.82 -11.11 14.93
C GLU A 172 16.41 -10.47 13.68
N GLU A 173 17.70 -10.68 13.49
CA GLU A 173 18.43 -10.26 12.30
C GLU A 173 18.98 -11.50 11.61
N ILE A 174 18.56 -11.72 10.38
CA ILE A 174 18.95 -12.86 9.57
C ILE A 174 19.68 -12.40 8.32
N LYS A 175 20.70 -13.14 7.94
CA LYS A 175 21.43 -12.94 6.68
C LYS A 175 20.68 -13.70 5.58
N ILE A 176 20.45 -13.03 4.46
CA ILE A 176 19.71 -13.60 3.33
C ILE A 176 20.65 -13.79 2.15
N ASN A 177 20.53 -14.91 1.46
CA ASN A 177 21.20 -15.10 0.18
C ASN A 177 20.39 -14.41 -0.93
N ALA A 178 21.08 -13.74 -1.86
CA ALA A 178 20.44 -13.14 -3.03
C ALA A 178 19.60 -14.14 -3.85
N ALA A 179 19.98 -15.42 -3.86
CA ALA A 179 19.24 -16.50 -4.52
C ALA A 179 17.86 -16.75 -3.91
N ASP A 180 17.68 -16.44 -2.62
CA ASP A 180 16.42 -16.67 -1.90
C ASP A 180 15.41 -15.53 -2.10
N ILE A 181 15.80 -14.46 -2.80
CA ILE A 181 14.94 -13.34 -3.14
C ILE A 181 14.11 -13.70 -4.36
N HIS A 182 12.80 -13.66 -4.24
CA HIS A 182 11.91 -13.90 -5.37
C HIS A 182 10.64 -13.07 -5.29
N LEU A 183 10.12 -12.77 -6.48
CA LEU A 183 8.81 -12.17 -6.65
C LEU A 183 7.85 -13.30 -6.98
N ASP A 184 6.84 -13.47 -6.13
CA ASP A 184 5.77 -14.42 -6.35
C ASP A 184 4.55 -13.66 -6.87
N GLN A 185 4.17 -13.95 -8.13
CA GLN A 185 3.11 -13.26 -8.83
C GLN A 185 1.86 -14.14 -8.86
N GLY A 186 0.89 -13.82 -8.01
CA GLY A 186 -0.47 -14.35 -8.07
C GLY A 186 -1.36 -13.52 -8.98
N GLU A 187 -2.63 -13.93 -9.11
CA GLU A 187 -3.62 -13.24 -9.96
C GLU A 187 -3.89 -11.79 -9.50
N GLU A 188 -4.01 -11.56 -8.20
CA GLU A 188 -4.34 -10.24 -7.65
C GLU A 188 -3.20 -9.61 -6.82
N VAL A 189 -2.21 -10.41 -6.43
CA VAL A 189 -1.17 -10.00 -5.47
C VAL A 189 0.22 -10.34 -6.01
N LEU A 190 1.13 -9.39 -5.93
CA LEU A 190 2.56 -9.60 -6.11
C LEU A 190 3.25 -9.55 -4.74
N SER A 191 4.03 -10.57 -4.40
CA SER A 191 4.72 -10.68 -3.13
C SER A 191 6.24 -10.68 -3.31
N LEU A 192 6.96 -9.80 -2.60
CA LEU A 192 8.41 -9.91 -2.46
C LEU A 192 8.72 -10.85 -1.29
N LYS A 193 9.33 -11.99 -1.60
CA LYS A 193 9.73 -13.02 -0.65
C LYS A 193 11.25 -13.06 -0.48
N LEU A 194 11.67 -13.29 0.76
CA LEU A 194 13.05 -13.51 1.18
C LEU A 194 13.08 -14.88 1.87
N GLY A 195 13.48 -15.92 1.13
CA GLY A 195 13.32 -17.31 1.60
C GLY A 195 11.84 -17.68 1.71
N HIS A 196 11.39 -18.12 2.88
CA HIS A 196 9.98 -18.46 3.12
C HIS A 196 9.14 -17.26 3.58
N ASP A 197 9.75 -16.11 3.83
CA ASP A 197 9.07 -14.95 4.41
C ASP A 197 8.59 -13.97 3.33
N THR A 198 7.30 -13.68 3.33
CA THR A 198 6.74 -12.54 2.59
C THR A 198 7.05 -11.25 3.33
N ILE A 199 7.76 -10.35 2.67
CA ILE A 199 8.19 -9.07 3.25
C ILE A 199 7.33 -7.91 2.75
N PHE A 200 7.00 -7.90 1.46
CA PHE A 200 6.07 -6.93 0.88
C PHE A 200 5.03 -7.62 0.04
N THR A 201 3.83 -7.04 -0.01
CA THR A 201 2.74 -7.44 -0.90
C THR A 201 2.20 -6.19 -1.58
N SER A 202 2.01 -6.23 -2.89
CA SER A 202 1.30 -5.21 -3.66
C SER A 202 0.10 -5.78 -4.38
N ASN A 203 -0.83 -4.91 -4.75
CA ASN A 203 -1.84 -5.26 -5.75
C ASN A 203 -1.14 -5.45 -7.11
N ALA A 204 -1.31 -6.61 -7.74
CA ALA A 204 -0.67 -6.94 -9.01
C ALA A 204 -1.09 -6.00 -10.15
N GLY A 205 -2.32 -5.45 -10.10
CA GLY A 205 -2.85 -4.48 -11.06
C GLY A 205 -2.34 -3.05 -10.85
N ASN A 206 -1.63 -2.75 -9.75
CA ASN A 206 -1.00 -1.45 -9.58
C ASN A 206 0.41 -1.45 -10.16
N VAL A 207 0.54 -0.96 -11.40
CA VAL A 207 1.81 -0.93 -12.14
C VAL A 207 2.94 -0.22 -11.38
N ILE A 208 2.66 0.89 -10.69
CA ILE A 208 3.70 1.62 -9.92
C ILE A 208 4.25 0.74 -8.79
N GLN A 209 3.35 0.11 -8.03
CA GLN A 209 3.72 -0.77 -6.93
C GLN A 209 4.49 -1.99 -7.42
N THR A 210 4.01 -2.62 -8.50
CA THR A 210 4.66 -3.78 -9.14
C THR A 210 6.08 -3.44 -9.60
N LEU A 211 6.26 -2.35 -10.35
CA LEU A 211 7.59 -1.93 -10.82
C LEU A 211 8.51 -1.55 -9.65
N THR A 212 7.97 -0.97 -8.58
CA THR A 212 8.74 -0.61 -7.38
C THR A 212 9.26 -1.85 -6.65
N LEU A 213 8.43 -2.90 -6.50
CA LEU A 213 8.88 -4.17 -5.90
C LEU A 213 9.87 -4.91 -6.81
N GLN A 214 9.69 -4.84 -8.13
CA GLN A 214 10.65 -5.37 -9.10
C GLN A 214 12.01 -4.69 -8.99
N GLU A 215 12.04 -3.36 -8.92
CA GLU A 215 13.29 -2.63 -8.76
C GLU A 215 13.93 -2.90 -7.40
N LEU A 216 13.15 -2.99 -6.32
CA LEU A 216 13.68 -3.37 -5.00
C LEU A 216 14.33 -4.76 -5.04
N ALA A 217 13.66 -5.74 -5.63
CA ALA A 217 14.20 -7.10 -5.76
C ALA A 217 15.51 -7.12 -6.55
N LYS A 218 15.58 -6.33 -7.63
CA LYS A 218 16.77 -6.18 -8.46
C LYS A 218 17.92 -5.53 -7.68
N GLU A 219 17.66 -4.43 -6.98
CA GLU A 219 18.66 -3.74 -6.16
C GLU A 219 19.21 -4.64 -5.06
N LEU A 220 18.37 -5.48 -4.44
CA LEU A 220 18.82 -6.44 -3.44
C LEU A 220 19.72 -7.53 -4.04
N LYS A 221 19.46 -7.97 -5.28
CA LYS A 221 20.21 -9.04 -5.96
C LYS A 221 21.49 -8.60 -6.67
N ALA A 222 21.61 -7.32 -7.01
CA ALA A 222 22.74 -6.76 -7.76
C ALA A 222 24.07 -6.91 -7.00
#